data_AF-A0A142CZQ9-F1
#
_entry.id   AF-A0A142CZQ9-F1
#
_cell.length_a   1.000
_cell.length_b   1.000
_cell.length_c   1.000
_cell.angle_alpha   90.00
_cell.angle_beta   90.00
_cell.angle_gamma   90.00
#
_symmetry.space_group_name_H-M   'P 1'
#
loop_
_entity.id
_entity.type
_entity.pdbx_description
1 polymer ?
#
loop_
_entity_poly.entity_id
_entity_poly.type
_entity_poly.pdbx_seq_one_letter_code
_entity_poly.pdbx_strand_id
1 'polypeptide(L)' 'MNQYMLAIDQGTTSSRAILFNQKGEIVHMAQKEFTQYFPQPGWVEHNANEIWGSVLAVIASVLCTPGMGATL' A
#
# COMPACT_ATOMS: atom_id res chain seq x y z
N MET A 1 -13.98 -14.94 -14.23
CA MET A 1 -13.15 -13.87 -13.66
C MET A 1 -12.65 -14.34 -12.31
N ASN A 2 -11.35 -14.28 -12.05
CA ASN A 2 -10.82 -14.59 -10.73
C ASN A 2 -11.05 -13.38 -9.82
N GLN A 3 -11.62 -13.60 -8.64
CA GLN A 3 -11.76 -12.55 -7.63
C GLN A 3 -10.50 -12.53 -6.77
N TYR A 4 -10.02 -11.33 -6.51
CA TYR A 4 -8.90 -11.08 -5.61
C TYR A 4 -9.34 -10.11 -4.52
N MET A 5 -8.70 -10.18 -3.36
CA MET A 5 -8.89 -9.24 -2.27
C MET A 5 -7.64 -8.37 -2.13
N LEU A 6 -7.82 -7.06 -2.22
CA LEU A 6 -6.76 -6.09 -1.96
C LEU A 6 -6.86 -5.61 -0.51
N ALA A 7 -5.82 -5.85 0.28
CA ALA A 7 -5.68 -5.30 1.62
C ALA A 7 -4.70 -4.12 1.60
N ILE A 8 -5.06 -3.05 2.31
CA ILE A 8 -4.18 -1.91 2.56
C ILE A 8 -3.80 -1.97 4.04
N ASP A 9 -2.49 -2.02 4.29
CA ASP A 9 -1.90 -1.96 5.62
C ASP A 9 -1.16 -0.62 5.76
N GLN A 10 -1.75 0.30 6.51
CA GLN A 10 -1.20 1.64 6.75
C GLN A 10 -0.45 1.61 8.08
N GLY A 11 0.87 1.43 8.00
CA GLY A 11 1.76 1.42 9.15
C GLY A 11 2.24 2.81 9.53
N THR A 12 3.06 2.90 10.58
CA THR A 12 3.61 4.17 11.07
C THR A 12 4.71 4.73 10.17
N THR A 13 5.42 3.89 9.40
CA THR A 13 6.55 4.31 8.56
C THR A 13 6.32 4.07 7.07
N SER A 14 5.33 3.25 6.72
CA SER A 14 5.06 2.86 5.35
C SER A 14 3.61 2.44 5.16
N SER A 15 3.15 2.54 3.92
CA SER A 15 1.90 1.92 3.46
C SER A 15 2.23 0.69 2.63
N ARG A 16 1.41 -0.35 2.74
CA ARG A 16 1.55 -1.59 1.99
C ARG A 16 0.22 -1.97 1.36
N ALA A 17 0.29 -2.48 0.13
CA ALA A 17 -0.81 -3.13 -0.56
C ALA A 17 -0.48 -4.61 -0.72
N ILE A 18 -1.42 -5.49 -0.37
CA ILE A 18 -1.27 -6.95 -0.48
C ILE A 18 -2.48 -7.48 -1.23
N LEU A 19 -2.22 -8.23 -2.31
CA LEU A 19 -3.26 -8.89 -3.09
C LEU A 19 -3.33 -10.36 -2.74
N PHE A 20 -4.51 -10.81 -2.33
CA PHE A 20 -4.79 -12.19 -1.98
C PHE A 20 -5.69 -12.86 -3.02
N ASN A 21 -5.46 -14.14 -3.28
CA ASN A 21 -6.41 -14.97 -4.03
C ASN A 21 -7.49 -15.55 -3.09
N GLN A 22 -8.46 -16.28 -3.64
CA GLN A 22 -9.55 -16.90 -2.88
C GLN A 22 -9.12 -17.95 -1.84
N LYS A 23 -7.89 -18.45 -1.93
CA LYS A 23 -7.30 -19.37 -0.94
C LYS A 23 -6.60 -18.63 0.21
N GLY A 24 -6.57 -17.30 0.18
CA GLY A 24 -5.83 -16.48 1.13
C GLY A 24 -4.32 -16.44 0.86
N GLU A 25 -3.87 -16.90 -0.30
CA GLU A 25 -2.45 -16.85 -0.67
C GLU A 25 -2.09 -15.46 -1.18
N ILE A 26 -0.92 -14.94 -0.79
CA ILE A 26 -0.39 -13.66 -1.30
C ILE A 26 0.07 -13.86 -2.74
N VAL A 27 -0.53 -13.10 -3.65
CA VAL A 27 -0.21 -13.11 -5.09
C VAL A 27 0.80 -12.01 -5.40
N HIS A 28 0.56 -10.81 -4.86
CA HIS A 28 1.44 -9.65 -5.01
C HIS A 28 1.43 -8.81 -3.74
N MET A 29 2.52 -8.08 -3.54
CA MET A 29 2.67 -7.13 -2.45
C MET A 29 3.56 -5.97 -2.89
N ALA A 30 3.21 -4.76 -2.48
CA ALA A 30 4.05 -3.58 -2.64
C ALA A 30 4.05 -2.76 -1.35
N GLN A 31 5.15 -2.06 -1.07
CA GLN A 31 5.30 -1.21 0.10
C GLN A 31 5.97 0.10 -0.30
N LYS A 32 5.56 1.20 0.34
CA LYS A 32 6.20 2.51 0.17
C LYS A 32 6.27 3.24 1.49
N GLU A 33 7.47 3.69 1.84
CA GLU A 33 7.71 4.53 3.01
C GLU A 33 7.25 5.97 2.76
N PHE A 34 6.94 6.67 3.86
CA PHE A 34 6.64 8.10 3.88
C PHE A 34 7.35 8.75 5.06
N THR A 35 7.45 10.08 5.06
CA THR A 35 8.28 10.79 6.02
C THR A 35 7.59 10.89 7.38
N GLN A 36 8.36 10.62 8.44
CA GLN A 36 8.00 10.95 9.82
C GLN A 36 8.58 12.32 10.17
N TYR A 37 7.75 13.20 10.70
CA TYR A 37 8.15 14.54 11.10
C TYR A 37 8.35 14.59 12.62
N PHE A 38 9.51 15.09 13.05
CA PHE A 38 9.88 15.22 14.47
C PHE A 38 10.18 16.69 14.81
N PRO A 39 9.15 17.57 14.85
CA PRO A 39 9.37 19.00 15.02
C PRO A 39 9.86 19.38 16.43
N GLN A 40 9.57 18.56 17.43
CA GLN A 40 9.97 18.75 18.83
C GLN A 40 10.32 17.41 19.49
N PRO A 41 11.13 17.40 20.56
CA PRO A 41 11.39 16.18 21.33
C PRO A 41 10.09 15.51 21.80
N GLY A 42 9.92 14.24 21.45
CA GLY A 42 8.74 13.44 21.81
C GLY A 42 7.52 13.59 20.88
N TRP A 43 7.59 14.45 19.85
CA TRP A 43 6.52 14.62 18.86
C TRP A 43 6.78 13.77 17.62
N VAL A 44 5.73 13.14 17.11
CA VAL A 44 5.73 12.42 15.84
C VAL A 44 4.51 12.85 15.05
N GLU A 45 4.73 13.42 13.87
CA GLU A 45 3.69 13.91 12.98
C GLU A 45 3.81 13.26 11.60
N HIS A 46 2.68 13.15 10.90
CA HIS A 46 2.62 12.67 9.52
C HIS A 46 1.85 13.66 8.64
N ASN A 47 2.28 13.76 7.38
CA ASN A 47 1.53 14.48 6.36
C ASN A 47 0.49 13.56 5.72
N ALA A 48 -0.80 13.91 5.85
CA ALA A 48 -1.89 13.12 5.29
C ALA A 48 -1.80 12.92 3.76
N ASN A 49 -1.27 13.91 3.03
CA ASN A 49 -1.07 13.78 1.58
C ASN A 49 0.05 12.79 1.23
N GLU A 50 1.09 12.68 2.06
CA GLU A 50 2.14 11.68 1.87
C GLU A 50 1.63 10.27 2.18
N ILE A 51 0.84 10.12 3.24
CA ILE A 51 0.15 8.86 3.52
C ILE A 51 -0.72 8.47 2.32
N TRP A 52 -1.60 9.37 1.86
CA TRP A 52 -2.49 9.07 0.73
C TRP A 52 -1.72 8.77 -0.57
N GLY A 53 -0.69 9.58 -0.88
CA GLY A 53 0.17 9.34 -2.04
C GLY A 53 0.92 8.01 -1.96
N SER A 54 1.34 7.59 -0.75
CA SER A 54 1.99 6.29 -0.55
C SER A 54 1.01 5.12 -0.78
N VAL A 55 -0.24 5.23 -0.30
CA VAL A 55 -1.31 4.25 -0.53
C VAL A 55 -1.60 4.10 -2.02
N LEU A 56 -1.82 5.20 -2.74
CA LEU A 56 -2.07 5.17 -4.18
C LEU A 56 -0.91 4.51 -4.94
N ALA A 57 0.33 4.82 -4.56
CA ALA A 57 1.51 4.24 -5.20
C ALA A 57 1.59 2.71 -5.02
N VAL A 58 1.31 2.19 -3.82
CA VAL A 58 1.34 0.74 -3.60
C VAL A 58 0.18 0.01 -4.26
N ILE A 59 -1.02 0.62 -4.33
CA ILE A 59 -2.15 0.08 -5.09
C ILE A 59 -1.80 0.00 -6.58
N ALA A 60 -1.28 1.08 -7.16
CA ALA A 60 -0.86 1.08 -8.56
C ALA A 60 0.24 0.02 -8.82
N SER A 61 1.20 -0.11 -7.89
CA SER A 61 2.29 -1.08 -8.00
C SER A 61 1.77 -2.52 -8.04
N VAL A 62 0.82 -2.87 -7.16
CA VAL A 62 0.24 -4.22 -7.21
C VAL A 62 -0.62 -4.41 -8.44
N LEU A 63 -1.48 -3.45 -8.84
CA LEU A 63 -2.39 -3.65 -9.98
C LEU A 63 -1.70 -3.66 -11.35
N CYS A 64 -0.58 -2.93 -11.51
CA CYS A 64 0.16 -2.88 -12.77
C CYS A 64 1.16 -4.04 -12.96
N THR A 65 1.21 -5.02 -12.05
CA THR A 65 2.15 -6.13 -12.20
C THR A 65 1.72 -7.05 -13.36
N PRO A 66 2.62 -7.39 -14.30
CA PRO A 66 2.29 -8.25 -15.44
C PRO A 66 1.68 -9.58 -14.99
N GLY A 67 0.52 -9.94 -15.54
CA GLY A 67 -0.21 -11.17 -15.18
C GLY A 67 -1.54 -10.94 -14.46
N MET A 68 -1.77 -9.73 -13.92
CA MET A 68 -3.11 -9.28 -13.57
C MET A 68 -3.74 -8.59 -14.77
N GLY A 69 -4.74 -9.22 -15.38
CA GLY A 69 -5.64 -8.57 -16.33
C GLY A 69 -6.56 -7.57 -15.63
N ALA A 70 -5.99 -6.59 -14.92
CA ALA A 70 -6.72 -5.50 -14.31
C ALA A 70 -6.86 -4.39 -15.35
N THR A 71 -7.97 -4.41 -16.08
CA THR A 71 -8.41 -3.22 -16.81
C THR A 71 -8.97 -2.24 -15.77
N LEU A 72 -8.35 -1.06 -15.66
CA LEU A 72 -8.89 0.05 -14.88
C LEU A 72 -10.20 0.56 -15.48
#